data_AF-A0AAP3Q1Q9-F1
#
_entry.id   AF-A0AAP3Q1Q9-F1
#
_cell.length_a   1.000
_cell.length_b   1.000
_cell.length_c   1.000
_cell.angle_alpha   90.00
_cell.angle_beta   90.00
_cell.angle_gamma   90.00
#
_symmetry.space_group_name_H-M   'P 1'
#
loop_
_entity.id
_entity.type
_entity.pdbx_description
1 polymer ?
#
loop_
_entity_poly.entity_id
_entity_poly.type
_entity_poly.pdbx_seq_one_letter_code
_entity_poly.pdbx_strand_id
1 'polypeptide(L)'
;MSLNGNLNKSQFMEELQQKVEHINNVLEKFLPAEEGQQRIIFEAMNYSVRAGGKRLRPILMEETYHMFGGSSAVIEPFMAAIEMIHTYSLVHDDLPAMDNDEYRRGKKTTHAVYGEAMGILAGDALLNLAYETAAKAFGMEVADTRVARAFAVLAKKAGVYGMVGGQVVDVESEKSDDCPITREKLDFIYRLKTGALIESSMMIGAILAGASSDEVSRVEQIAAKLGLAFQIQDDVLDVTSTLEVLGKPVGSDEKNNKATYVTFEGLDKAVSDVERISKDAEEQLDDLGYDDAFLKELFEYLIHREK
;
A
#
# COMPACT_ATOMS: atom_id res chain seq x y z
N MET A 1 -0.54 22.36 31.29
CA MET A 1 0.46 21.32 30.99
C MET A 1 -0.20 19.97 31.24
N SER A 2 -0.71 19.36 30.18
CA SER A 2 -1.06 17.94 30.15
C SER A 2 -0.01 17.29 29.26
N LEU A 3 0.95 16.62 29.89
CA LEU A 3 1.90 15.71 29.26
C LEU A 3 1.15 14.39 29.12
N ASN A 4 0.60 14.14 27.93
CA ASN A 4 0.23 12.83 27.36
C ASN A 4 -0.32 13.15 25.96
N GLY A 5 0.56 13.08 24.96
CA GLY A 5 0.32 13.52 23.59
C GLY A 5 -0.40 12.51 22.72
N ASN A 6 -1.53 11.95 23.16
CA ASN A 6 -2.37 11.13 22.28
C ASN A 6 -3.38 12.02 21.58
N LEU A 7 -3.38 12.00 20.24
CA LEU A 7 -4.46 12.56 19.43
C LEU A 7 -5.75 11.84 19.82
N ASN A 8 -6.83 12.57 20.08
CA ASN A 8 -8.11 11.88 20.20
C ASN A 8 -8.59 11.41 18.81
N LYS A 9 -9.42 10.35 18.75
CA LYS A 9 -9.89 9.75 17.48
C LYS A 9 -10.46 10.78 16.49
N SER A 10 -11.12 11.85 16.96
CA SER A 10 -11.66 12.88 16.06
C SER A 10 -10.55 13.72 15.42
N GLN A 11 -9.54 14.12 16.19
CA GLN A 11 -8.41 14.88 15.69
C GLN A 11 -7.57 14.08 14.71
N PHE A 12 -7.29 12.80 15.04
CA PHE A 12 -6.59 11.90 14.14
C PHE A 12 -7.32 11.74 12.81
N MET A 13 -8.65 11.51 12.84
CA MET A 13 -9.43 11.35 11.60
C MET A 13 -9.46 12.63 10.76
N GLU A 14 -9.49 13.80 11.38
CA GLU A 14 -9.40 15.08 10.68
C GLU A 14 -8.03 15.26 10.03
N GLU A 15 -6.95 14.97 10.76
CA GLU A 15 -5.58 15.05 10.25
C GLU A 15 -5.33 14.03 9.12
N LEU A 16 -5.81 12.79 9.28
CA LEU A 16 -5.77 11.76 8.24
C LEU A 16 -6.48 12.22 6.97
N GLN A 17 -7.65 12.86 7.09
CA GLN A 17 -8.39 13.39 5.95
C GLN A 17 -7.63 14.52 5.25
N GLN A 18 -7.00 15.43 6.01
CA GLN A 18 -6.17 16.50 5.46
C GLN A 18 -4.95 15.93 4.70
N LYS A 19 -4.29 14.91 5.24
CA LYS A 19 -3.16 14.23 4.58
C LYS A 19 -3.61 13.51 3.31
N VAL A 20 -4.78 12.85 3.31
CA VAL A 20 -5.37 12.26 2.09
C VAL A 20 -5.62 13.34 1.02
N GLU A 21 -6.15 14.50 1.40
CA GLU A 21 -6.36 15.62 0.48
C GLU A 21 -5.03 16.17 -0.06
N HIS A 22 -4.03 16.34 0.80
CA HIS A 22 -2.68 16.72 0.40
C HIS A 22 -2.12 15.76 -0.66
N ILE A 23 -2.22 14.45 -0.43
CA ILE A 23 -1.73 13.44 -1.36
C ILE A 23 -2.51 13.44 -2.67
N ASN A 24 -3.83 13.63 -2.63
CA ASN A 24 -4.62 13.77 -3.86
C ASN A 24 -4.14 14.98 -4.67
N ASN A 25 -3.82 16.11 -4.02
CA ASN A 25 -3.25 17.28 -4.70
C ASN A 25 -1.86 16.98 -5.28
N VAL A 26 -1.02 16.22 -4.59
CA VAL A 26 0.27 15.75 -5.12
C VAL A 26 0.05 14.88 -6.36
N LEU A 27 -0.86 13.90 -6.31
CA LEU A 27 -1.16 13.01 -7.43
C LEU A 27 -1.60 13.78 -8.69
N GLU A 28 -2.50 14.74 -8.54
CA GLU A 28 -3.01 15.54 -9.66
C GLU A 28 -1.90 16.31 -10.41
N LYS A 29 -0.79 16.68 -9.73
CA LYS A 29 0.37 17.31 -10.39
C LYS A 29 1.07 16.38 -11.39
N PHE A 30 0.93 15.06 -11.21
CA PHE A 30 1.65 14.05 -11.99
C PHE A 30 0.75 13.24 -12.93
N LEU A 31 -0.57 13.37 -12.83
CA LEU A 31 -1.50 12.74 -13.76
C LEU A 31 -1.51 13.45 -15.12
N PRO A 32 -1.62 12.69 -16.23
CA PRO A 32 -1.69 13.28 -17.56
C PRO A 32 -3.02 14.01 -17.78
N ALA A 33 -2.96 15.11 -18.54
CA ALA A 33 -4.15 15.76 -19.07
C ALA A 33 -4.88 14.82 -20.06
N GLU A 34 -6.20 14.78 -20.00
CA GLU A 34 -7.06 13.89 -20.80
C GLU A 34 -7.27 14.42 -22.23
N GLU A 35 -6.17 14.67 -22.93
CA GLU A 35 -6.12 15.32 -24.23
C GLU A 35 -5.37 14.46 -25.27
N GLY A 36 -5.51 14.83 -26.55
CA GLY A 36 -4.81 14.15 -27.65
C GLY A 36 -5.48 12.86 -28.14
N GLN A 37 -4.81 12.16 -29.05
CA GLN A 37 -5.34 10.96 -29.71
C GLN A 37 -5.46 9.76 -28.76
N GLN A 38 -4.55 9.69 -27.79
CA GLN A 38 -4.46 8.65 -26.79
C GLN A 38 -5.29 8.96 -25.53
N ARG A 39 -6.09 10.04 -25.50
CA ARG A 39 -6.82 10.51 -24.31
C ARG A 39 -7.56 9.43 -23.52
N ILE A 40 -8.06 8.39 -24.19
CA ILE A 40 -8.79 7.30 -23.56
C ILE A 40 -7.95 6.53 -22.52
N ILE A 41 -6.63 6.42 -22.73
CA ILE A 41 -5.75 5.79 -21.74
C ILE A 41 -5.60 6.69 -20.52
N PHE A 42 -5.49 8.00 -20.72
CA PHE A 42 -5.41 8.99 -19.64
C PHE A 42 -6.70 9.01 -18.82
N GLU A 43 -7.85 9.00 -19.48
CA GLU A 43 -9.16 8.89 -18.83
C GLU A 43 -9.24 7.62 -17.95
N ALA A 44 -8.83 6.45 -18.47
CA ALA A 44 -8.86 5.19 -17.73
C ALA A 44 -7.88 5.15 -16.54
N MET A 45 -6.65 5.65 -16.73
CA MET A 45 -5.66 5.78 -15.66
C MET A 45 -6.17 6.72 -14.56
N ASN A 46 -6.60 7.92 -14.94
CA ASN A 46 -7.08 8.95 -14.03
C ASN A 46 -8.35 8.50 -13.30
N TYR A 47 -9.27 7.80 -13.98
CA TYR A 47 -10.46 7.21 -13.37
C TYR A 47 -10.09 6.31 -12.19
N SER A 48 -9.12 5.41 -12.40
CA SER A 48 -8.67 4.45 -11.40
C SER A 48 -8.00 5.16 -10.21
N VAL A 49 -7.13 6.14 -10.47
CA VAL A 49 -6.45 6.92 -9.42
C VAL A 49 -7.45 7.78 -8.64
N ARG A 50 -8.39 8.45 -9.33
CA ARG A 50 -9.45 9.30 -8.75
C ARG A 50 -10.64 8.51 -8.19
N ALA A 51 -10.59 7.18 -8.21
CA ALA A 51 -11.55 6.35 -7.47
C ALA A 51 -11.48 6.60 -5.95
N GLY A 52 -10.46 7.33 -5.48
CA GLY A 52 -10.22 7.62 -4.07
C GLY A 52 -9.42 6.49 -3.43
N GLY A 53 -9.38 6.44 -2.11
CA GLY A 53 -8.61 5.45 -1.35
C GLY A 53 -8.05 6.06 -0.08
N LYS A 54 -7.54 5.22 0.82
CA LYS A 54 -7.00 5.66 2.12
C LYS A 54 -5.61 6.32 2.00
N ARG A 55 -4.95 6.18 0.85
CA ARG A 55 -3.61 6.75 0.55
C ARG A 55 -2.52 6.38 1.58
N LEU A 56 -2.64 5.22 2.20
CA LEU A 56 -1.77 4.81 3.31
C LEU A 56 -0.29 4.74 2.92
N ARG A 57 0.02 4.25 1.72
CA ARG A 57 1.40 4.09 1.24
C ARG A 57 2.12 5.44 1.11
N PRO A 58 1.55 6.46 0.44
CA PRO A 58 2.16 7.79 0.43
C PRO A 58 2.16 8.47 1.80
N ILE A 59 1.14 8.29 2.65
CA ILE A 59 1.16 8.81 4.04
C ILE A 59 2.35 8.22 4.80
N LEU A 60 2.48 6.90 4.85
CA LEU A 60 3.58 6.22 5.55
C LEU A 60 4.95 6.68 5.05
N MET A 61 5.08 6.94 3.74
CA MET A 61 6.31 7.46 3.15
C MET A 61 6.62 8.88 3.65
N GLU A 62 5.64 9.77 3.64
CA GLU A 62 5.77 11.16 4.07
C GLU A 62 6.02 11.29 5.58
N GLU A 63 5.26 10.56 6.42
CA GLU A 63 5.49 10.56 7.87
C GLU A 63 6.88 10.01 8.20
N THR A 64 7.32 8.93 7.55
CA THR A 64 8.68 8.41 7.77
C THR A 64 9.74 9.41 7.32
N TYR A 65 9.50 10.14 6.23
CA TYR A 65 10.42 11.18 5.77
C TYR A 65 10.54 12.34 6.76
N HIS A 66 9.40 12.82 7.30
CA HIS A 66 9.38 13.86 8.32
C HIS A 66 10.00 13.40 9.64
N MET A 67 9.73 12.15 10.05
CA MET A 67 10.32 11.54 11.24
C MET A 67 11.86 11.64 11.21
N PHE A 68 12.49 11.35 10.07
CA PHE A 68 13.94 11.47 9.89
C PHE A 68 14.43 12.89 9.52
N GLY A 69 13.57 13.91 9.60
CA GLY A 69 13.92 15.33 9.40
C GLY A 69 13.93 15.80 7.94
N GLY A 70 13.37 15.02 7.02
CA GLY A 70 13.14 15.44 5.65
C GLY A 70 12.13 16.59 5.57
N SER A 71 12.31 17.51 4.62
CA SER A 71 11.40 18.66 4.46
C SER A 71 11.31 19.22 3.03
N SER A 72 11.97 18.60 2.04
CA SER A 72 11.97 19.09 0.66
C SER A 72 10.90 18.37 -0.17
N ALA A 73 10.52 18.97 -1.29
CA ALA A 73 9.51 18.42 -2.20
C ALA A 73 9.99 17.17 -2.97
N VAL A 74 11.23 16.70 -2.76
CA VAL A 74 11.81 15.52 -3.45
C VAL A 74 11.02 14.23 -3.20
N ILE A 75 10.22 14.20 -2.13
CA ILE A 75 9.36 13.08 -1.78
C ILE A 75 8.10 12.99 -2.66
N GLU A 76 7.58 14.12 -3.16
CA GLU A 76 6.31 14.17 -3.88
C GLU A 76 6.25 13.24 -5.11
N PRO A 77 7.30 13.15 -5.97
CA PRO A 77 7.30 12.20 -7.08
C PRO A 77 7.24 10.74 -6.63
N PHE A 78 7.85 10.39 -5.49
CA PHE A 78 7.78 9.03 -4.95
C PHE A 78 6.42 8.71 -4.34
N MET A 79 5.78 9.67 -3.68
CA MET A 79 4.41 9.54 -3.17
C MET A 79 3.42 9.29 -4.32
N ALA A 80 3.56 10.02 -5.42
CA ALA A 80 2.75 9.79 -6.60
C ALA A 80 3.04 8.42 -7.24
N ALA A 81 4.31 8.07 -7.41
CA ALA A 81 4.73 6.81 -8.01
C ALA A 81 4.25 5.58 -7.24
N ILE A 82 4.35 5.57 -5.90
CA ILE A 82 3.93 4.41 -5.11
C ILE A 82 2.41 4.19 -5.17
N GLU A 83 1.62 5.26 -5.24
CA GLU A 83 0.18 5.16 -5.36
C GLU A 83 -0.26 4.80 -6.80
N MET A 84 0.49 5.24 -7.83
CA MET A 84 0.32 4.74 -9.21
C MET A 84 0.63 3.23 -9.28
N ILE A 85 1.70 2.79 -8.61
CA ILE A 85 2.07 1.37 -8.48
C ILE A 85 0.95 0.58 -7.80
N HIS A 86 0.46 1.07 -6.67
CA HIS A 86 -0.65 0.45 -5.98
C HIS A 86 -1.92 0.44 -6.85
N THR A 87 -2.21 1.52 -7.57
CA THR A 87 -3.43 1.61 -8.38
C THR A 87 -3.39 0.67 -9.58
N TYR A 88 -2.25 0.55 -10.29
CA TYR A 88 -2.18 -0.40 -11.41
C TYR A 88 -2.37 -1.83 -10.92
N SER A 89 -1.81 -2.18 -9.77
CA SER A 89 -1.90 -3.55 -9.26
C SER A 89 -3.37 -3.92 -9.07
N LEU A 90 -4.17 -3.01 -8.51
CA LEU A 90 -5.62 -3.19 -8.37
C LEU A 90 -6.33 -3.27 -9.73
N VAL A 91 -5.97 -2.41 -10.70
CA VAL A 91 -6.57 -2.44 -12.05
C VAL A 91 -6.34 -3.78 -12.74
N HIS A 92 -5.15 -4.38 -12.57
CA HIS A 92 -4.83 -5.70 -13.13
C HIS A 92 -5.44 -6.83 -12.33
N ASP A 93 -5.42 -6.77 -10.99
CA ASP A 93 -6.05 -7.76 -10.10
C ASP A 93 -7.56 -7.87 -10.38
N ASP A 94 -8.22 -6.77 -10.72
CA ASP A 94 -9.64 -6.76 -11.05
C ASP A 94 -9.99 -7.42 -12.39
N LEU A 95 -9.03 -7.74 -13.27
CA LEU A 95 -9.32 -8.27 -14.61
C LEU A 95 -10.03 -9.65 -14.55
N PRO A 96 -10.82 -10.02 -15.57
CA PRO A 96 -11.50 -11.32 -15.61
C PRO A 96 -10.58 -12.54 -15.54
N ALA A 97 -9.31 -12.40 -15.93
CA ALA A 97 -8.30 -13.46 -15.84
C ALA A 97 -7.65 -13.57 -14.44
N MET A 98 -8.02 -12.69 -13.51
CA MET A 98 -7.50 -12.56 -12.15
C MET A 98 -8.69 -12.69 -11.18
N ASP A 99 -8.99 -11.68 -10.34
CA ASP A 99 -10.07 -11.74 -9.36
C ASP A 99 -11.48 -11.56 -9.99
N ASN A 100 -11.55 -11.05 -11.23
CA ASN A 100 -12.81 -10.82 -11.96
C ASN A 100 -13.83 -9.95 -11.20
N ASP A 101 -13.34 -8.93 -10.50
CA ASP A 101 -14.16 -8.00 -9.71
C ASP A 101 -14.85 -6.94 -10.60
N GLU A 102 -16.17 -6.77 -10.46
CA GLU A 102 -16.90 -5.70 -11.16
C GLU A 102 -16.87 -4.35 -10.42
N TYR A 103 -16.56 -4.35 -9.12
CA TYR A 103 -16.60 -3.17 -8.25
C TYR A 103 -15.35 -3.03 -7.37
N ARG A 104 -14.83 -1.81 -7.28
CA ARG A 104 -13.74 -1.43 -6.37
C ARG A 104 -13.97 -0.03 -5.82
N ARG A 105 -13.80 0.13 -4.49
CA ARG A 105 -13.99 1.42 -3.78
C ARG A 105 -15.37 2.06 -4.07
N GLY A 106 -16.41 1.23 -4.17
CA GLY A 106 -17.78 1.68 -4.48
C GLY A 106 -18.00 2.17 -5.92
N LYS A 107 -17.03 2.01 -6.83
CA LYS A 107 -17.14 2.33 -8.25
C LYS A 107 -16.93 1.07 -9.10
N LYS A 108 -17.30 1.12 -10.37
CA LYS A 108 -17.00 0.03 -11.32
C LYS A 108 -15.49 -0.09 -11.51
N THR A 109 -15.00 -1.29 -11.74
CA THR A 109 -13.58 -1.52 -12.08
C THR A 109 -13.26 -1.00 -13.47
N THR A 110 -11.98 -0.73 -13.74
CA THR A 110 -11.54 -0.08 -14.98
C THR A 110 -11.91 -0.89 -16.21
N HIS A 111 -11.79 -2.22 -16.14
CA HIS A 111 -12.19 -3.09 -17.24
C HIS A 111 -13.71 -3.11 -17.44
N ALA A 112 -14.51 -2.98 -16.36
CA ALA A 112 -15.96 -2.93 -16.45
C ALA A 112 -16.48 -1.61 -17.08
N VAL A 113 -15.68 -0.53 -17.03
CA VAL A 113 -16.02 0.76 -17.66
C VAL A 113 -15.46 0.87 -19.08
N TYR A 114 -14.20 0.48 -19.29
CA TYR A 114 -13.45 0.75 -20.51
C TYR A 114 -13.12 -0.50 -21.34
N GLY A 115 -13.49 -1.69 -20.86
CA GLY A 115 -13.15 -2.99 -21.46
C GLY A 115 -11.80 -3.54 -21.02
N GLU A 116 -11.61 -4.85 -21.16
CA GLU A 116 -10.41 -5.58 -20.72
C GLU A 116 -9.11 -5.05 -21.34
N ALA A 117 -9.12 -4.79 -22.65
CA ALA A 117 -7.94 -4.25 -23.33
C ALA A 117 -7.48 -2.91 -22.73
N MET A 118 -8.42 -2.06 -22.34
CA MET A 118 -8.10 -0.79 -21.69
C MET A 118 -7.71 -0.99 -20.22
N GLY A 119 -8.29 -1.96 -19.52
CA GLY A 119 -7.85 -2.35 -18.17
C GLY A 119 -6.37 -2.75 -18.16
N ILE A 120 -5.96 -3.62 -19.10
CA ILE A 120 -4.56 -4.03 -19.25
C ILE A 120 -3.66 -2.81 -19.54
N LEU A 121 -3.99 -2.04 -20.58
CA LEU A 121 -3.17 -0.90 -21.01
C LEU A 121 -3.11 0.22 -19.96
N ALA A 122 -4.20 0.49 -19.23
CA ALA A 122 -4.21 1.48 -18.17
C ALA A 122 -3.30 1.06 -17.00
N GLY A 123 -3.27 -0.23 -16.66
CA GLY A 123 -2.34 -0.73 -15.66
C GLY A 123 -0.87 -0.65 -16.12
N ASP A 124 -0.59 -1.05 -17.36
CA ASP A 124 0.76 -0.94 -17.94
C ASP A 124 1.24 0.51 -17.98
N ALA A 125 0.36 1.44 -18.36
CA ALA A 125 0.67 2.86 -18.42
C ALA A 125 0.87 3.47 -17.03
N LEU A 126 0.07 3.10 -16.02
CA LEU A 126 0.28 3.53 -14.63
C LEU A 126 1.61 3.03 -14.08
N LEU A 127 1.99 1.77 -14.34
CA LEU A 127 3.26 1.21 -13.92
C LEU A 127 4.44 1.97 -14.55
N ASN A 128 4.41 2.24 -15.86
CA ASN A 128 5.47 2.99 -16.52
C ASN A 128 5.51 4.45 -16.06
N LEU A 129 4.36 5.12 -15.97
CA LEU A 129 4.25 6.50 -15.50
C LEU A 129 4.75 6.65 -14.05
N ALA A 130 4.58 5.63 -13.20
CA ALA A 130 5.10 5.63 -11.85
C ALA A 130 6.64 5.77 -11.84
N TYR A 131 7.35 5.00 -12.66
CA TYR A 131 8.80 5.10 -12.75
C TYR A 131 9.26 6.39 -13.43
N GLU A 132 8.57 6.85 -14.48
CA GLU A 132 8.82 8.17 -15.08
C GLU A 132 8.66 9.29 -14.06
N THR A 133 7.62 9.19 -13.22
CA THR A 133 7.33 10.16 -12.16
C THR A 133 8.40 10.12 -11.08
N ALA A 134 8.74 8.95 -10.53
CA ALA A 134 9.81 8.83 -9.53
C ALA A 134 11.14 9.35 -10.08
N ALA A 135 11.43 9.13 -11.37
CA ALA A 135 12.66 9.61 -12.01
C ALA A 135 12.75 11.15 -12.07
N LYS A 136 11.64 11.89 -11.97
CA LYS A 136 11.67 13.37 -11.89
C LYS A 136 12.47 13.87 -10.68
N ALA A 137 12.54 13.10 -9.60
CA ALA A 137 13.31 13.44 -8.40
C ALA A 137 14.82 13.61 -8.68
N PHE A 138 15.37 12.93 -9.69
CA PHE A 138 16.78 13.12 -10.09
C PHE A 138 17.08 14.53 -10.60
N GLY A 139 16.07 15.22 -11.14
CA GLY A 139 16.18 16.62 -11.57
C GLY A 139 15.96 17.62 -10.44
N MET A 140 15.42 17.19 -9.29
CA MET A 140 15.14 18.05 -8.14
C MET A 140 16.36 18.16 -7.21
N GLU A 141 17.01 17.02 -6.93
CA GLU A 141 18.20 16.94 -6.07
C GLU A 141 19.37 16.35 -6.87
N VAL A 142 20.07 17.23 -7.61
CA VAL A 142 21.10 16.82 -8.57
C VAL A 142 22.29 16.15 -7.85
N ALA A 143 22.69 14.97 -8.34
CA ALA A 143 23.78 14.15 -7.82
C ALA A 143 23.57 13.62 -6.38
N ASP A 144 22.34 13.66 -5.86
CA ASP A 144 22.02 13.02 -4.59
C ASP A 144 21.81 11.51 -4.75
N THR A 145 22.78 10.74 -4.25
CA THR A 145 22.73 9.27 -4.26
C THR A 145 21.52 8.69 -3.51
N ARG A 146 20.89 9.45 -2.61
CA ARG A 146 19.66 9.03 -1.90
C ARG A 146 18.51 8.81 -2.87
N VAL A 147 18.35 9.65 -3.90
CA VAL A 147 17.32 9.50 -4.93
C VAL A 147 17.51 8.19 -5.69
N ALA A 148 18.75 7.87 -6.06
CA ALA A 148 19.07 6.61 -6.74
C ALA A 148 18.74 5.38 -5.86
N ARG A 149 19.05 5.45 -4.55
CA ARG A 149 18.75 4.38 -3.58
C ARG A 149 17.24 4.21 -3.40
N ALA A 150 16.49 5.30 -3.25
CA ALA A 150 15.03 5.28 -3.13
C ALA A 150 14.37 4.69 -4.39
N PHE A 151 14.84 5.09 -5.58
CA PHE A 151 14.38 4.54 -6.86
C PHE A 151 14.63 3.03 -6.96
N ALA A 152 15.81 2.57 -6.54
CA ALA A 152 16.14 1.14 -6.53
C ALA A 152 15.24 0.33 -5.57
N VAL A 153 14.90 0.90 -4.40
CA VAL A 153 13.95 0.27 -3.46
C VAL A 153 12.57 0.15 -4.12
N LEU A 154 12.05 1.25 -4.70
CA LEU A 154 10.76 1.27 -5.39
C LEU A 154 10.68 0.16 -6.46
N ALA A 155 11.69 0.11 -7.34
CA ALA A 155 11.73 -0.85 -8.44
C ALA A 155 11.81 -2.30 -7.95
N LYS A 156 12.62 -2.57 -6.92
CA LYS A 156 12.80 -3.93 -6.39
C LYS A 156 11.54 -4.42 -5.67
N LYS A 157 10.92 -3.59 -4.83
CA LYS A 157 9.77 -3.96 -4.01
C LYS A 157 8.47 -4.03 -4.81
N ALA A 158 8.33 -3.28 -5.90
CA ALA A 158 7.21 -3.42 -6.82
C ALA A 158 7.38 -4.61 -7.79
N GLY A 159 8.62 -4.99 -8.12
CA GLY A 159 8.93 -5.99 -9.15
C GLY A 159 8.80 -7.46 -8.71
N VAL A 160 9.50 -8.33 -9.45
CA VAL A 160 9.42 -9.81 -9.34
C VAL A 160 9.93 -10.38 -8.02
N TYR A 161 10.76 -9.64 -7.27
CA TYR A 161 11.22 -10.03 -5.93
C TYR A 161 10.38 -9.39 -4.82
N GLY A 162 9.31 -8.68 -5.19
CA GLY A 162 8.36 -8.02 -4.30
C GLY A 162 6.93 -8.29 -4.75
N MET A 163 6.11 -7.24 -4.87
CA MET A 163 4.67 -7.34 -5.11
C MET A 163 4.28 -8.28 -6.25
N VAL A 164 4.87 -8.13 -7.44
CA VAL A 164 4.54 -9.00 -8.59
C VAL A 164 4.89 -10.46 -8.29
N GLY A 165 6.02 -10.72 -7.63
CA GLY A 165 6.39 -12.07 -7.21
C GLY A 165 5.38 -12.69 -6.24
N GLY A 166 4.92 -11.90 -5.26
CA GLY A 166 3.84 -12.30 -4.35
C GLY A 166 2.55 -12.61 -5.10
N GLN A 167 2.17 -11.76 -6.06
CA GLN A 167 0.94 -11.92 -6.84
C GLN A 167 0.96 -13.18 -7.72
N VAL A 168 2.11 -13.50 -8.34
CA VAL A 168 2.26 -14.75 -9.11
C VAL A 168 2.06 -15.97 -8.21
N VAL A 169 2.63 -15.97 -7.01
CA VAL A 169 2.49 -17.10 -6.07
C VAL A 169 1.06 -17.23 -5.56
N ASP A 170 0.33 -16.12 -5.38
CA ASP A 170 -1.10 -16.11 -5.03
C ASP A 170 -1.94 -16.80 -6.11
N VAL A 171 -1.87 -16.30 -7.34
CA VAL A 171 -2.64 -16.81 -8.49
C VAL A 171 -2.34 -18.29 -8.79
N GLU A 172 -1.07 -18.71 -8.73
CA GLU A 172 -0.72 -20.12 -8.97
C GLU A 172 -1.15 -21.04 -7.82
N SER A 173 -1.34 -20.50 -6.61
CA SER A 173 -1.86 -21.26 -5.48
C SER A 173 -3.37 -21.50 -5.59
N GLU A 174 -4.12 -20.56 -6.17
CA GLU A 174 -5.57 -20.68 -6.40
C GLU A 174 -5.92 -21.75 -7.46
N LYS A 175 -5.03 -21.99 -8.44
CA LYS A 175 -5.25 -22.99 -9.50
C LYS A 175 -5.04 -24.44 -9.06
N SER A 176 -4.50 -24.66 -7.86
CA SER A 176 -4.05 -25.98 -7.42
C SER A 176 -5.05 -26.63 -6.45
N ASP A 177 -6.15 -27.17 -6.97
CA ASP A 177 -7.13 -27.94 -6.18
C ASP A 177 -6.48 -29.14 -5.45
N ASP A 178 -5.38 -29.68 -6.02
CA ASP A 178 -4.70 -30.89 -5.54
C ASP A 178 -3.58 -30.61 -4.51
N CYS A 179 -3.21 -29.35 -4.27
CA CYS A 179 -2.16 -29.00 -3.31
C CYS A 179 -2.59 -27.81 -2.45
N PRO A 180 -3.09 -28.05 -1.21
CA PRO A 180 -3.48 -26.96 -0.32
C PRO A 180 -2.27 -26.07 -0.05
N ILE A 181 -2.50 -24.75 -0.01
CA ILE A 181 -1.45 -23.79 0.31
C ILE A 181 -0.81 -24.16 1.66
N THR A 182 0.50 -23.98 1.79
CA THR A 182 1.18 -24.17 3.09
C THR A 182 1.24 -22.84 3.83
N ARG A 183 1.38 -22.88 5.15
CA ARG A 183 1.55 -21.68 5.97
C ARG A 183 2.74 -20.83 5.50
N GLU A 184 3.85 -21.49 5.16
CA GLU A 184 5.06 -20.83 4.62
C GLU A 184 4.79 -20.09 3.30
N LYS A 185 3.97 -20.67 2.42
CA LYS A 185 3.62 -20.06 1.14
C LYS A 185 2.65 -18.89 1.33
N LEU A 186 1.73 -18.99 2.29
CA LEU A 186 0.85 -17.88 2.68
C LEU A 186 1.66 -16.70 3.24
N ASP A 187 2.62 -16.96 4.14
CA ASP A 187 3.53 -15.93 4.66
C ASP A 187 4.37 -15.28 3.56
N PHE A 188 4.81 -16.07 2.58
CA PHE A 188 5.50 -15.55 1.41
C PHE A 188 4.63 -14.57 0.60
N ILE A 189 3.36 -14.93 0.37
CA ILE A 189 2.40 -14.07 -0.32
C ILE A 189 2.19 -12.78 0.49
N TYR A 190 1.94 -12.86 1.80
CA TYR A 190 1.63 -11.68 2.62
C TYR A 190 2.79 -10.69 2.65
N ARG A 191 4.00 -11.21 2.84
CA ARG A 191 5.23 -10.42 2.83
C ARG A 191 5.44 -9.73 1.50
N LEU A 192 5.21 -10.42 0.38
CA LEU A 192 5.54 -9.86 -0.93
C LEU A 192 4.39 -9.05 -1.56
N LYS A 193 3.19 -9.62 -1.68
CA LYS A 193 2.04 -8.98 -2.33
C LYS A 193 1.64 -7.66 -1.65
N THR A 194 1.58 -7.66 -0.32
CA THR A 194 1.13 -6.50 0.46
C THR A 194 2.30 -5.83 1.19
N GLY A 195 3.10 -6.61 1.93
CA GLY A 195 4.18 -6.10 2.76
C GLY A 195 5.25 -5.32 1.99
N ALA A 196 5.67 -5.80 0.81
CA ALA A 196 6.77 -5.19 0.07
C ALA A 196 6.52 -3.73 -0.30
N LEU A 197 5.29 -3.34 -0.63
CA LEU A 197 4.99 -1.93 -0.92
C LEU A 197 4.91 -1.05 0.35
N ILE A 198 4.49 -1.60 1.48
CA ILE A 198 4.52 -0.90 2.78
C ILE A 198 5.97 -0.68 3.21
N GLU A 199 6.80 -1.72 3.11
CA GLU A 199 8.26 -1.64 3.29
C GLU A 199 8.86 -0.58 2.35
N SER A 200 8.51 -0.61 1.06
CA SER A 200 8.99 0.38 0.09
C SER A 200 8.64 1.80 0.51
N SER A 201 7.41 2.05 0.94
CA SER A 201 6.96 3.37 1.38
C SER A 201 7.83 3.92 2.51
N MET A 202 7.96 3.19 3.60
CA MET A 202 8.70 3.68 4.77
C MET A 202 10.21 3.78 4.48
N MET A 203 10.78 2.79 3.80
CA MET A 203 12.20 2.80 3.43
C MET A 203 12.56 4.00 2.54
N ILE A 204 11.72 4.33 1.55
CA ILE A 204 11.95 5.48 0.67
C ILE A 204 11.94 6.78 1.47
N GLY A 205 10.97 6.96 2.38
CA GLY A 205 10.92 8.12 3.27
C GLY A 205 12.21 8.27 4.09
N ALA A 206 12.63 7.20 4.77
CA ALA A 206 13.85 7.19 5.57
C ALA A 206 15.11 7.50 4.73
N ILE A 207 15.24 6.87 3.56
CA ILE A 207 16.40 7.05 2.66
C ILE A 207 16.49 8.51 2.17
N LEU A 208 15.39 9.10 1.73
CA LEU A 208 15.37 10.47 1.21
C LEU A 208 15.67 11.49 2.32
N ALA A 209 15.22 11.22 3.55
CA ALA A 209 15.51 12.07 4.72
C ALA A 209 16.98 11.99 5.15
N GLY A 210 17.71 10.95 4.72
CA GLY A 210 19.13 10.78 5.03
C GLY A 210 19.43 9.83 6.19
N ALA A 211 18.48 8.96 6.55
CA ALA A 211 18.70 7.90 7.54
C ALA A 211 19.89 7.00 7.14
N SER A 212 20.61 6.52 8.15
CA SER A 212 21.70 5.55 8.01
C SER A 212 21.19 4.20 7.48
N SER A 213 22.11 3.35 7.00
CA SER A 213 21.77 1.99 6.56
C SER A 213 21.09 1.17 7.65
N ASP A 214 21.52 1.35 8.90
CA ASP A 214 21.04 0.58 10.04
C ASP A 214 19.62 1.03 10.43
N GLU A 215 19.35 2.34 10.40
CA GLU A 215 18.01 2.90 10.58
C GLU A 215 17.06 2.45 9.46
N VAL A 216 17.50 2.50 8.20
CA VAL A 216 16.69 2.01 7.06
C VAL A 216 16.37 0.52 7.20
N SER A 217 17.32 -0.28 7.71
CA SER A 217 17.07 -1.72 7.97
C SER A 217 16.08 -1.95 9.12
N ARG A 218 16.14 -1.12 10.18
CA ARG A 218 15.13 -1.15 11.25
C ARG A 218 13.74 -0.76 10.74
N VAL A 219 13.66 0.30 9.93
CA VAL A 219 12.42 0.74 9.27
C VAL A 219 11.83 -0.37 8.40
N GLU A 220 12.66 -1.10 7.64
CA GLU A 220 12.20 -2.26 6.87
C GLU A 220 11.59 -3.35 7.78
N GLN A 221 12.20 -3.66 8.92
CA GLN A 221 11.69 -4.65 9.86
C GLN A 221 10.40 -4.22 10.57
N ILE A 222 10.23 -2.93 10.82
CA ILE A 222 8.99 -2.36 11.37
C ILE A 222 7.88 -2.46 10.32
N ALA A 223 8.17 -1.99 9.10
CA ALA A 223 7.23 -2.02 7.99
C ALA A 223 6.78 -3.44 7.60
N ALA A 224 7.68 -4.42 7.70
CA ALA A 224 7.37 -5.83 7.46
C ALA A 224 6.33 -6.37 8.47
N LYS A 225 6.45 -6.00 9.75
CA LYS A 225 5.47 -6.38 10.79
C LYS A 225 4.14 -5.69 10.58
N LEU A 226 4.17 -4.38 10.29
CA LEU A 226 2.97 -3.62 9.97
C LEU A 226 2.23 -4.22 8.77
N GLY A 227 2.96 -4.56 7.69
CA GLY A 227 2.37 -5.18 6.50
C GLY A 227 1.78 -6.55 6.75
N LEU A 228 2.41 -7.36 7.62
CA LEU A 228 1.87 -8.66 8.04
C LEU A 228 0.60 -8.47 8.87
N ALA A 229 0.63 -7.64 9.90
CA ALA A 229 -0.54 -7.37 10.75
C ALA A 229 -1.73 -6.82 9.94
N PHE A 230 -1.45 -5.91 9.00
CA PHE A 230 -2.45 -5.37 8.08
C PHE A 230 -3.17 -6.46 7.28
N GLN A 231 -2.43 -7.44 6.75
CA GLN A 231 -3.02 -8.50 5.94
C GLN A 231 -3.82 -9.49 6.81
N ILE A 232 -3.35 -9.81 8.01
CA ILE A 232 -4.10 -10.67 8.94
C ILE A 232 -5.40 -9.97 9.36
N GLN A 233 -5.35 -8.66 9.64
CA GLN A 233 -6.54 -7.88 9.95
C GLN A 233 -7.53 -7.84 8.78
N ASP A 234 -7.05 -7.81 7.53
CA ASP A 234 -7.91 -7.90 6.37
C ASP A 234 -8.64 -9.24 6.26
N ASP A 235 -7.97 -10.34 6.55
CA ASP A 235 -8.62 -11.65 6.60
C ASP A 235 -9.66 -11.73 7.73
N VAL A 236 -9.36 -11.15 8.89
CA VAL A 236 -10.29 -11.07 10.01
C VAL A 236 -11.55 -10.29 9.59
N LEU A 237 -11.37 -9.13 8.94
CA LEU A 237 -12.48 -8.31 8.47
C LEU A 237 -13.29 -8.97 7.36
N ASP A 238 -12.68 -9.75 6.46
CA ASP A 238 -13.41 -10.48 5.41
C ASP A 238 -14.39 -11.51 6.01
N VAL A 239 -14.11 -12.01 7.22
CA VAL A 239 -14.98 -12.94 7.96
C VAL A 239 -15.99 -12.22 8.86
N THR A 240 -15.62 -11.09 9.48
CA THR A 240 -16.46 -10.45 10.53
C THR A 240 -17.27 -9.24 10.06
N SER A 241 -16.93 -8.62 8.94
CA SER A 241 -17.49 -7.32 8.52
C SER A 241 -18.69 -7.44 7.56
N THR A 242 -19.20 -6.32 7.07
CA THR A 242 -20.31 -6.23 6.11
C THR A 242 -19.88 -5.58 4.79
N LEU A 243 -20.63 -5.83 3.71
CA LEU A 243 -20.32 -5.32 2.36
C LEU A 243 -20.30 -3.78 2.32
N GLU A 244 -21.20 -3.17 3.08
CA GLU A 244 -21.32 -1.71 3.22
C GLU A 244 -20.09 -1.07 3.87
N VAL A 245 -19.39 -1.83 4.73
CA VAL A 245 -18.22 -1.37 5.47
C VAL A 245 -16.93 -1.61 4.69
N LEU A 246 -16.76 -2.80 4.08
CA LEU A 246 -15.57 -3.16 3.31
C LEU A 246 -15.53 -2.57 1.90
N GLY A 247 -16.68 -2.23 1.32
CA GLY A 247 -16.76 -1.72 -0.06
C GLY A 247 -16.45 -2.75 -1.15
N LYS A 248 -16.32 -4.03 -0.76
CA LYS A 248 -16.25 -5.23 -1.60
C LYS A 248 -17.15 -6.33 -1.01
N PRO A 249 -17.54 -7.37 -1.77
CA PRO A 249 -18.34 -8.47 -1.23
C PRO A 249 -17.63 -9.21 -0.08
N VAL A 250 -18.33 -9.39 1.05
CA VAL A 250 -17.86 -10.19 2.21
C VAL A 250 -17.88 -11.68 1.86
N GLY A 251 -16.93 -12.43 2.41
CA GLY A 251 -16.74 -13.85 2.09
C GLY A 251 -16.29 -14.05 0.64
N SER A 252 -15.62 -13.05 0.06
CA SER A 252 -14.98 -13.19 -1.25
C SER A 252 -13.93 -14.29 -1.22
N ASP A 253 -13.20 -14.40 -0.11
CA ASP A 253 -12.14 -15.39 0.04
C ASP A 253 -12.72 -16.81 0.18
N GLU A 254 -13.79 -16.99 0.95
CA GLU A 254 -14.48 -18.29 1.05
C GLU A 254 -15.11 -18.71 -0.28
N LYS A 255 -15.75 -17.78 -1.01
CA LYS A 255 -16.33 -18.06 -2.33
C LYS A 255 -15.28 -18.47 -3.36
N ASN A 256 -14.07 -17.96 -3.23
CA ASN A 256 -12.95 -18.26 -4.11
C ASN A 256 -12.07 -19.42 -3.59
N ASN A 257 -12.50 -20.12 -2.53
CA ASN A 257 -11.72 -21.17 -1.84
C ASN A 257 -10.29 -20.71 -1.46
N LYS A 258 -10.11 -19.41 -1.17
CA LYS A 258 -8.84 -18.86 -0.73
C LYS A 258 -8.55 -19.29 0.70
N ALA A 259 -7.35 -19.82 0.91
CA ALA A 259 -6.85 -20.11 2.23
C ALA A 259 -6.17 -18.85 2.80
N THR A 260 -6.66 -18.40 3.96
CA THR A 260 -6.29 -17.15 4.63
C THR A 260 -5.67 -17.45 5.99
N TYR A 261 -5.17 -16.44 6.69
CA TYR A 261 -4.61 -16.65 8.02
C TYR A 261 -5.65 -17.24 8.99
N VAL A 262 -6.90 -16.78 8.88
CA VAL A 262 -8.02 -17.25 9.70
C VAL A 262 -8.30 -18.73 9.46
N THR A 263 -8.15 -19.24 8.23
CA THR A 263 -8.38 -20.67 7.96
C THR A 263 -7.27 -21.57 8.53
N PHE A 264 -6.03 -21.08 8.63
CA PHE A 264 -4.92 -21.82 9.23
C PHE A 264 -4.93 -21.81 10.76
N GLU A 265 -5.14 -20.63 11.34
CA GLU A 265 -4.85 -20.37 12.75
C GLU A 265 -6.13 -20.25 13.60
N GLY A 266 -7.27 -20.01 12.95
CA GLY A 266 -8.53 -19.68 13.60
C GLY A 266 -8.65 -18.19 13.94
N LEU A 267 -9.89 -17.71 14.05
CA LEU A 267 -10.20 -16.29 14.25
C LEU A 267 -9.58 -15.71 15.53
N ASP A 268 -9.73 -16.41 16.66
CA ASP A 268 -9.23 -15.93 17.96
C ASP A 268 -7.70 -15.76 17.94
N LYS A 269 -6.99 -16.68 17.29
CA LYS A 269 -5.54 -16.60 17.16
C LYS A 269 -5.13 -15.51 16.18
N ALA A 270 -5.82 -15.35 15.05
CA ALA A 270 -5.59 -14.27 14.10
C ALA A 270 -5.69 -12.89 14.78
N VAL A 271 -6.75 -12.66 15.57
CA VAL A 271 -6.92 -11.41 16.34
C VAL A 271 -5.78 -11.20 17.34
N SER A 272 -5.42 -12.25 18.10
CA SER A 272 -4.30 -12.17 19.05
C SER A 272 -2.95 -11.92 18.38
N ASP A 273 -2.72 -12.49 17.20
CA ASP A 273 -1.49 -12.30 16.44
C ASP A 273 -1.41 -10.90 15.82
N VAL A 274 -2.52 -10.33 15.36
CA VAL A 274 -2.61 -8.91 14.96
C VAL A 274 -2.16 -8.02 16.12
N GLU A 275 -2.77 -8.13 17.29
CA GLU A 275 -2.39 -7.32 18.47
C GLU A 275 -0.90 -7.47 18.83
N ARG A 276 -0.39 -8.72 18.88
CA ARG A 276 1.00 -9.00 19.27
C ARG A 276 2.01 -8.44 18.27
N ILE A 277 1.81 -8.67 16.98
CA ILE A 277 2.73 -8.21 15.92
C ILE A 277 2.73 -6.68 15.85
N SER A 278 1.59 -6.08 16.08
CA SER A 278 1.38 -4.63 16.03
C SER A 278 2.11 -3.91 17.14
N LYS A 279 1.94 -4.41 18.37
CA LYS A 279 2.65 -3.89 19.54
C LYS A 279 4.17 -4.00 19.38
N ASP A 280 4.67 -5.10 18.82
CA ASP A 280 6.11 -5.26 18.52
C ASP A 280 6.58 -4.26 17.44
N ALA A 281 5.74 -3.91 16.46
CA ALA A 281 6.06 -2.89 15.47
C ALA A 281 6.11 -1.48 16.11
N GLU A 282 5.17 -1.16 17.01
CA GLU A 282 5.12 0.10 17.76
C GLU A 282 6.30 0.25 18.72
N GLU A 283 6.63 -0.78 19.51
CA GLU A 283 7.79 -0.77 20.42
C GLU A 283 9.10 -0.53 19.65
N GLN A 284 9.24 -1.13 18.46
CA GLN A 284 10.41 -0.91 17.62
C GLN A 284 10.44 0.47 16.95
N LEU A 285 9.28 1.04 16.67
CA LEU A 285 9.16 2.42 16.19
C LEU A 285 9.58 3.40 17.30
N ASP A 286 9.13 3.17 18.53
CA ASP A 286 9.52 3.96 19.72
C ASP A 286 11.03 3.91 19.97
N ASP A 287 11.66 2.75 19.77
CA ASP A 287 13.09 2.55 19.90
C ASP A 287 13.94 3.37 18.90
N LEU A 288 13.34 3.89 17.82
CA LEU A 288 14.02 4.84 16.93
C LEU A 288 14.19 6.22 17.58
N GLY A 289 13.49 6.50 18.69
CA GLY A 289 13.66 7.71 19.49
C GLY A 289 12.93 8.94 18.93
N TYR A 290 11.97 8.74 18.04
CA TYR A 290 11.16 9.81 17.46
C TYR A 290 9.77 9.87 18.11
N ASP A 291 9.32 11.08 18.44
CA ASP A 291 8.00 11.33 19.03
C ASP A 291 7.07 11.90 17.96
N ASP A 292 6.49 11.02 17.15
CA ASP A 292 5.46 11.36 16.16
C ASP A 292 4.12 10.77 16.57
N ALA A 293 3.27 11.61 17.18
CA ALA A 293 1.96 11.20 17.67
C ALA A 293 1.02 10.73 16.55
N PHE A 294 1.14 11.31 15.34
CA PHE A 294 0.29 10.93 14.22
C PHE A 294 0.70 9.56 13.66
N LEU A 295 2.00 9.31 13.48
CA LEU A 295 2.49 8.04 12.95
C LEU A 295 2.16 6.86 13.89
N LYS A 296 2.23 7.08 15.21
CA LYS A 296 1.81 6.09 16.22
C LYS A 296 0.33 5.77 16.11
N GLU A 297 -0.52 6.80 16.10
CA GLU A 297 -1.96 6.62 15.96
C GLU A 297 -2.33 6.01 14.60
N LEU A 298 -1.55 6.29 13.54
CA LEU A 298 -1.72 5.65 12.23
C LEU A 298 -1.43 4.15 12.29
N PHE A 299 -0.40 3.72 13.03
CA PHE A 299 -0.11 2.30 13.25
C PHE A 299 -1.29 1.64 13.98
N GLU A 300 -1.72 2.20 15.11
CA GLU A 300 -2.87 1.70 15.86
C GLU A 300 -4.13 1.64 14.97
N TYR A 301 -4.39 2.68 14.18
CA TYR A 301 -5.51 2.74 13.25
C TYR A 301 -5.46 1.66 12.18
N LEU A 302 -4.29 1.39 11.60
CA LEU A 302 -4.14 0.37 10.55
C LEU A 302 -4.44 -1.04 11.05
N ILE A 303 -4.19 -1.27 12.33
CA ILE A 303 -4.24 -2.56 13.00
C ILE A 303 -5.64 -2.81 13.59
N HIS A 304 -6.27 -1.78 14.15
CA HIS A 304 -7.61 -1.86 14.74
C HIS A 304 -8.73 -1.39 13.80
N ARG A 305 -8.44 -1.32 12.49
CA ARG A 305 -9.40 -0.79 11.54
C ARG A 305 -10.66 -1.65 11.46
N GLU A 306 -11.78 -0.96 11.26
CA GLU A 306 -13.09 -1.57 11.04
C GLU A 306 -13.47 -1.64 9.55
N LYS A 307 -12.68 -0.99 8.67
CA LYS A 307 -12.87 -0.89 7.22
C LYS A 307 -11.55 -0.71 6.49
#